data_AF-A0A9P6KBQ0-F1
#
_entry.id   AF-A0A9P6KBQ0-F1
#
_cell.length_a   1.000
_cell.length_b   1.000
_cell.length_c   1.000
_cell.angle_alpha   90.00
_cell.angle_beta   90.00
_cell.angle_gamma   90.00
#
_symmetry.space_group_name_H-M   'P 1'
#
loop_
_entity.id
_entity.type
_entity.pdbx_description
1 polymer ?
#
loop_
_entity_poly.entity_id
_entity_poly.type
_entity_poly.pdbx_seq_one_letter_code
_entity_poly.pdbx_strand_id
1 'polypeptide(L)'
;MLFPTVALTVLSFVLLPLMVFADPDPTPIPAPTPAPTPAPTPAPSNNTSSANYGRTVAVLNQQDFCLFLPRYYGGEIAPSESTAVAFCTKKLAAAPNSRILPKYFIKSAHYVRNTHRGYVQVTGRMDRTKYGLSRHDEGGQYDPQAPRWSKCTGYNYFVSLVEPNDNIYCIRCCRNKYDCPVNKSELGCRRVIGGNYS
;
A
#
# COMPACT_ATOMS: atom_id res chain seq x y z
N MET A 1 10.63 65.14 27.31
CA MET A 1 12.09 65.15 27.50
C MET A 1 12.37 64.77 28.95
N LEU A 2 12.91 63.59 29.21
CA LEU A 2 13.53 63.21 30.49
C LEU A 2 14.42 61.98 30.24
N PHE A 3 15.71 62.13 30.55
CA PHE A 3 16.79 61.14 30.38
C PHE A 3 16.83 60.15 31.55
N PRO A 4 17.31 58.90 31.36
CA PRO A 4 17.54 57.97 32.47
C PRO A 4 18.97 58.11 33.05
N THR A 5 19.05 58.07 34.38
CA THR A 5 20.29 58.02 35.17
C THR A 5 20.80 56.58 35.27
N VAL A 6 22.09 56.36 34.99
CA VAL A 6 22.77 55.05 35.11
C VAL A 6 23.52 55.01 36.45
N ALA A 7 23.25 53.99 37.27
CA ALA A 7 23.96 53.72 38.51
C ALA A 7 25.09 52.69 38.27
N LEU A 8 26.29 53.03 38.76
CA LEU A 8 27.54 52.29 38.61
C LEU A 8 27.76 51.41 39.86
N THR A 9 27.89 50.09 39.69
CA THR A 9 28.22 49.16 40.80
C THR A 9 29.64 48.62 40.65
N VAL A 10 30.40 48.78 41.73
CA VAL A 10 31.82 48.41 41.88
C VAL A 10 31.95 46.89 42.08
N LEU A 11 32.87 46.25 41.34
CA LEU A 11 33.16 44.82 41.44
C LEU A 11 34.46 44.60 42.24
N SER A 12 34.35 44.01 43.43
CA SER A 12 35.51 43.62 44.24
C SER A 12 36.06 42.26 43.81
N PHE A 13 37.35 42.22 43.47
CA PHE A 13 38.10 40.99 43.16
C PHE A 13 38.64 40.35 44.45
N VAL A 14 38.26 39.10 44.68
CA VAL A 14 38.82 38.24 45.74
C VAL A 14 39.89 37.35 45.11
N LEU A 15 41.15 37.49 45.56
CA LEU A 15 42.26 36.62 45.17
C LEU A 15 42.22 35.32 46.01
N LEU A 16 42.11 34.17 45.34
CA LEU A 16 42.34 32.84 45.95
C LEU A 16 43.74 32.32 45.58
N PRO A 17 44.40 31.55 46.46
CA PRO A 17 45.75 31.03 46.23
C PRO A 17 45.75 29.86 45.23
N LEU A 18 46.76 29.86 44.35
CA LEU A 18 47.04 28.77 43.40
C LEU A 18 47.48 27.51 44.16
N MET A 19 46.66 26.47 44.12
CA MET A 19 47.08 25.10 44.44
C MET A 19 47.64 24.47 43.17
N VAL A 20 48.92 24.10 43.20
CA VAL A 20 49.59 23.34 42.14
C VAL A 20 49.24 21.87 42.34
N PHE A 21 48.41 21.33 41.45
CA PHE A 21 48.14 19.90 41.35
C PHE A 21 49.11 19.31 40.34
N ALA A 22 49.88 18.29 40.74
CA ALA A 22 50.68 17.49 39.82
C ALA A 22 49.73 16.72 38.88
N ASP A 23 49.90 16.89 37.57
CA ASP A 23 49.12 16.20 36.57
C ASP A 23 49.34 14.68 36.68
N PRO A 24 48.27 13.85 36.73
CA PRO A 24 48.43 12.41 36.64
C PRO A 24 48.93 12.04 35.24
N ASP A 25 50.05 11.30 35.20
CA ASP A 25 50.63 10.70 34.00
C ASP A 25 49.53 10.01 33.16
N PRO A 26 49.44 10.24 31.83
CA PRO A 26 48.40 9.61 31.03
C PRO A 26 48.64 8.09 30.98
N THR A 27 47.88 7.37 31.80
CA THR A 27 47.79 5.91 31.72
C THR A 27 47.51 5.50 30.27
N PRO A 28 48.20 4.48 29.75
CA PRO A 28 48.00 4.04 28.37
C PRO A 28 46.54 3.66 28.16
N ILE A 29 45.87 4.38 27.26
CA ILE A 29 44.49 4.09 26.86
C ILE A 29 44.49 2.65 26.30
N PRO A 30 43.69 1.73 26.87
CA PRO A 30 43.54 0.41 26.29
C PRO A 30 43.00 0.57 24.87
N ALA A 31 43.69 -0.05 23.90
CA ALA A 31 43.24 -0.08 22.52
C ALA A 31 41.77 -0.55 22.46
N PRO A 32 40.92 0.06 21.62
CA PRO A 32 39.52 -0.33 21.53
C PRO A 32 39.45 -1.82 21.21
N THR A 33 38.83 -2.58 22.11
CA THR A 33 38.51 -3.98 21.88
C THR A 33 37.70 -4.04 20.58
N PRO A 34 38.06 -4.88 19.59
CA PRO A 34 37.25 -5.04 18.39
C PRO A 34 35.83 -5.39 18.82
N ALA A 35 34.86 -4.59 18.34
CA ALA A 35 33.46 -4.83 18.61
C ALA A 35 33.13 -6.29 18.27
N PRO A 36 32.32 -6.99 19.08
CA PRO A 36 31.90 -8.34 18.76
C PRO A 36 31.27 -8.31 17.37
N THR A 37 31.80 -9.13 16.46
CA THR A 37 31.21 -9.34 15.14
C THR A 37 29.72 -9.62 15.35
N PRO A 38 28.81 -8.85 14.70
CA PRO A 38 27.39 -9.11 14.83
C PRO A 38 27.15 -10.58 14.49
N ALA A 39 26.48 -11.29 15.41
CA ALA A 39 26.06 -12.66 15.17
C ALA A 39 25.40 -12.75 13.79
N PRO A 40 25.64 -13.83 13.02
CA PRO A 40 25.00 -13.99 11.73
C PRO A 40 23.50 -13.78 11.92
N THR A 41 22.96 -12.83 11.15
CA THR A 41 21.52 -12.61 11.10
C THR A 41 20.86 -13.97 10.90
N PRO A 42 19.88 -14.38 11.72
CA PRO A 42 19.20 -15.65 11.53
C PRO A 42 18.78 -15.76 10.07
N ALA A 43 19.19 -16.85 9.41
CA ALA A 43 18.74 -17.14 8.06
C ALA A 43 17.21 -16.97 8.00
N PRO A 44 16.64 -16.38 6.94
CA PRO A 44 15.21 -16.15 6.87
C PRO A 44 14.49 -17.47 7.12
N SER A 45 13.76 -17.53 8.22
CA SER A 45 12.84 -18.62 8.51
C SER A 45 11.87 -18.68 7.33
N ASN A 46 11.88 -19.80 6.60
CA ASN A 46 10.93 -20.13 5.54
C ASN A 46 9.54 -20.29 6.15
N ASN A 47 8.94 -19.16 6.51
CA ASN A 47 7.51 -19.04 6.67
C ASN A 47 7.01 -18.48 5.34
N THR A 48 6.51 -19.36 4.47
CA THR A 48 5.93 -19.05 3.16
C THR A 48 4.61 -18.28 3.26
N SER A 49 4.50 -17.37 4.22
CA SER A 49 3.56 -16.27 4.19
C SER A 49 4.23 -15.15 3.41
N SER A 50 3.95 -15.05 2.09
CA SER A 50 4.21 -13.82 1.33
C SER A 50 3.94 -12.64 2.23
N ALA A 51 4.93 -11.76 2.46
CA ALA A 51 4.70 -10.50 3.14
C ALA A 51 3.50 -9.86 2.44
N ASN A 52 2.32 -9.90 3.08
CA ASN A 52 1.06 -9.58 2.43
C ASN A 52 1.05 -8.06 2.28
N TYR A 53 1.61 -7.54 1.18
CA TYR A 53 1.65 -6.11 0.84
C TYR A 53 0.25 -5.57 0.48
N GLY A 54 -0.81 -6.16 1.06
CA GLY A 54 -2.19 -5.92 0.68
C GLY A 54 -2.49 -6.37 -0.75
N ARG A 55 -1.83 -7.41 -1.28
CA ARG A 55 -2.04 -7.86 -2.67
C ARG A 55 -3.02 -9.03 -2.80
N THR A 56 -3.83 -9.26 -1.77
CA THR A 56 -4.86 -10.30 -1.79
C THR A 56 -6.22 -9.64 -1.93
N VAL A 57 -6.97 -9.97 -2.98
CA VAL A 57 -8.37 -9.58 -3.18
C VAL A 57 -9.30 -10.72 -2.78
N ALA A 58 -10.52 -10.36 -2.41
CA ALA A 58 -11.59 -11.32 -2.16
C ALA A 58 -12.87 -10.82 -2.84
N VAL A 59 -13.68 -11.73 -3.37
CA VAL A 59 -14.97 -11.45 -3.97
C VAL A 59 -15.98 -12.41 -3.36
N LEU A 60 -16.69 -11.96 -2.32
CA LEU A 60 -17.58 -12.81 -1.53
C LEU A 60 -19.04 -12.60 -1.94
N ASN A 61 -19.47 -11.35 -2.04
CA ASN A 61 -20.81 -10.93 -2.45
C ASN A 61 -20.78 -9.49 -2.98
N GLN A 62 -21.96 -8.92 -3.23
CA GLN A 62 -22.12 -7.56 -3.77
C GLN A 62 -21.63 -6.45 -2.84
N GLN A 63 -21.66 -6.66 -1.52
CA GLN A 63 -21.25 -5.68 -0.51
C GLN A 63 -19.82 -5.94 -0.01
N ASP A 64 -19.32 -7.17 -0.16
CA ASP A 64 -18.07 -7.66 0.42
C ASP A 64 -17.14 -8.15 -0.69
N PHE A 65 -16.41 -7.19 -1.27
CA PHE A 65 -15.43 -7.47 -2.29
C PHE A 65 -14.28 -6.47 -2.22
N CYS A 66 -13.22 -6.77 -2.97
CA CYS A 66 -12.06 -5.91 -3.12
C CYS A 66 -11.79 -5.62 -4.58
N LEU A 67 -11.07 -4.53 -4.83
CA LEU A 67 -10.52 -4.13 -6.12
C LEU A 67 -9.05 -3.81 -5.95
N PHE A 68 -8.27 -3.96 -7.00
CA PHE A 68 -6.94 -3.36 -7.04
C PHE A 68 -7.03 -1.90 -7.44
N LEU A 69 -6.26 -1.05 -6.77
CA LEU A 69 -6.08 0.34 -7.11
C LEU A 69 -4.59 0.71 -6.95
N PRO A 70 -4.16 1.83 -7.55
CA PRO A 70 -2.84 2.39 -7.31
C PRO A 70 -2.54 2.52 -5.82
N ARG A 71 -1.27 2.32 -5.43
CA ARG A 71 -0.86 2.45 -4.02
C ARG A 71 -1.03 3.86 -3.48
N TYR A 72 -0.93 4.86 -4.34
CA TYR A 72 -1.04 6.26 -3.98
C TYR A 72 -2.30 6.86 -4.61
N TYR A 73 -2.93 7.77 -3.85
CA TYR A 73 -4.12 8.50 -4.31
C TYR A 73 -3.83 9.22 -5.62
N GLY A 74 -4.76 9.13 -6.57
CA GLY A 74 -4.64 9.76 -7.89
C GLY A 74 -3.57 9.18 -8.81
N GLY A 75 -2.98 8.03 -8.47
CA GLY A 75 -2.12 7.30 -9.40
C GLY A 75 -2.91 6.82 -10.62
N GLU A 76 -2.21 6.62 -11.73
CA GLU A 76 -2.78 6.03 -12.95
C GLU A 76 -2.84 4.50 -12.86
N ILE A 77 -3.84 3.88 -13.49
CA ILE A 77 -4.07 2.43 -13.40
C ILE A 77 -2.92 1.65 -14.05
N ALA A 78 -2.66 1.82 -15.35
CA ALA A 78 -1.63 1.07 -16.08
C ALA A 78 -0.20 1.23 -15.49
N PRO A 79 0.30 2.43 -15.15
CA PRO A 79 1.61 2.58 -14.53
C PRO A 79 1.73 1.93 -13.13
N SER A 80 0.59 1.75 -12.44
CA SER A 80 0.57 1.19 -11.09
C SER A 80 0.53 -0.34 -11.05
N GLU A 81 0.43 -1.04 -12.18
CA GLU A 81 0.25 -2.50 -12.25
C GLU A 81 1.24 -3.31 -11.40
N SER A 82 2.48 -2.85 -11.26
CA SER A 82 3.50 -3.52 -10.42
C SER A 82 3.41 -3.22 -8.92
N THR A 83 2.75 -2.12 -8.54
CA THR A 83 2.74 -1.58 -7.17
C THR A 83 1.35 -1.52 -6.53
N ALA A 84 0.29 -1.81 -7.28
CA ALA A 84 -1.08 -1.78 -6.84
C ALA A 84 -1.33 -2.64 -5.58
N VAL A 85 -2.33 -2.24 -4.83
CA VAL A 85 -2.77 -2.90 -3.61
C VAL A 85 -4.28 -3.06 -3.61
N ALA A 86 -4.77 -4.04 -2.87
CA ALA A 86 -6.18 -4.34 -2.72
C ALA A 86 -6.85 -3.33 -1.79
N PHE A 87 -7.98 -2.80 -2.24
CA PHE A 87 -8.91 -2.00 -1.48
C PHE A 87 -10.24 -2.73 -1.41
N CYS A 88 -10.74 -2.99 -0.20
CA CYS A 88 -11.99 -3.68 0.03
C CYS A 88 -13.08 -2.71 0.50
N THR A 89 -14.33 -3.05 0.24
CA THR A 89 -15.49 -2.29 0.72
C THR A 89 -15.53 -2.18 2.25
N LYS A 90 -15.00 -3.18 2.94
CA LYS A 90 -14.77 -3.23 4.38
C LYS A 90 -13.56 -4.10 4.71
N LYS A 91 -13.18 -4.19 5.98
CA LYS A 91 -12.12 -5.12 6.41
C LYS A 91 -12.59 -6.56 6.22
N LEU A 92 -11.88 -7.34 5.40
CA LEU A 92 -12.21 -8.75 5.13
C LEU A 92 -11.08 -9.65 5.63
N ALA A 93 -11.42 -10.70 6.40
CA ALA A 93 -10.46 -11.73 6.80
C ALA A 93 -9.87 -12.46 5.58
N ALA A 94 -10.65 -12.59 4.51
CA ALA A 94 -10.23 -13.17 3.23
C ALA A 94 -9.22 -12.31 2.46
N ALA A 95 -9.00 -11.05 2.85
CA ALA A 95 -8.07 -10.13 2.20
C ALA A 95 -7.24 -9.38 3.26
N PRO A 96 -6.31 -10.07 3.94
CA PRO A 96 -5.50 -9.44 4.98
C PRO A 96 -4.63 -8.34 4.40
N ASN A 97 -4.39 -7.29 5.21
CA ASN A 97 -3.62 -6.09 4.85
C ASN A 97 -4.17 -5.29 3.66
N SER A 98 -5.39 -5.58 3.23
CA SER A 98 -6.11 -4.73 2.29
C SER A 98 -6.44 -3.37 2.93
N ARG A 99 -6.55 -2.36 2.08
CA ARG A 99 -7.02 -1.02 2.44
C ARG A 99 -8.54 -0.96 2.31
N ILE A 100 -9.14 0.13 2.80
CA ILE A 100 -10.58 0.36 2.67
C ILE A 100 -10.85 1.30 1.50
N LEU A 101 -11.78 0.93 0.63
CA LEU A 101 -12.25 1.78 -0.45
C LEU A 101 -12.80 3.10 0.11
N PRO A 102 -12.51 4.26 -0.52
CA PRO A 102 -13.06 5.52 -0.09
C PRO A 102 -14.59 5.50 -0.04
N LYS A 103 -15.16 6.24 0.92
CA LYS A 103 -16.61 6.38 1.02
C LYS A 103 -17.18 6.90 -0.31
N TYR A 104 -18.27 6.29 -0.76
CA TYR A 104 -18.95 6.59 -2.02
C TYR A 104 -18.14 6.31 -3.30
N PHE A 105 -17.00 5.64 -3.21
CA PHE A 105 -16.24 5.21 -4.39
C PHE A 105 -17.05 4.22 -5.23
N ILE A 106 -17.72 3.26 -4.61
CA ILE A 106 -18.62 2.33 -5.30
C ILE A 106 -20.00 2.97 -5.43
N LYS A 107 -20.51 3.07 -6.67
CA LYS A 107 -21.85 3.62 -6.99
C LYS A 107 -22.85 2.52 -7.30
N SER A 108 -22.42 1.48 -8.01
CA SER A 108 -23.19 0.27 -8.18
C SER A 108 -22.26 -0.94 -8.16
N ALA A 109 -22.80 -2.09 -7.75
CA ALA A 109 -22.09 -3.36 -7.73
C ALA A 109 -23.09 -4.45 -8.08
N HIS A 110 -22.72 -5.35 -8.99
CA HIS A 110 -23.55 -6.46 -9.45
C HIS A 110 -22.74 -7.75 -9.30
N TYR A 111 -23.14 -8.58 -8.34
CA TYR A 111 -22.44 -9.83 -8.05
C TYR A 111 -23.01 -11.00 -8.86
N VAL A 112 -22.11 -11.81 -9.43
CA VAL A 112 -22.44 -13.05 -10.12
C VAL A 112 -21.57 -14.17 -9.58
N ARG A 113 -22.19 -15.30 -9.24
CA ARG A 113 -21.51 -16.56 -8.94
C ARG A 113 -21.92 -17.61 -9.96
N ASN A 114 -20.95 -18.09 -10.74
CA ASN A 114 -21.17 -19.18 -11.68
C ASN A 114 -20.49 -20.44 -11.16
N THR A 115 -21.28 -21.36 -10.61
CA THR A 115 -20.78 -22.63 -10.05
C THR A 115 -20.36 -23.61 -11.14
N HIS A 116 -20.99 -23.58 -12.32
CA HIS A 116 -20.64 -24.45 -13.45
C HIS A 116 -19.27 -24.13 -14.03
N ARG A 117 -18.96 -22.83 -14.21
CA ARG A 117 -17.66 -22.35 -14.71
C ARG A 117 -16.65 -22.11 -13.58
N GLY A 118 -17.10 -22.09 -12.32
CA GLY A 118 -16.23 -21.92 -11.17
C GLY A 118 -15.64 -20.52 -11.03
N TYR A 119 -16.45 -19.48 -11.24
CA TYR A 119 -16.03 -18.09 -11.03
C TYR A 119 -17.02 -17.29 -10.18
N VAL A 120 -16.50 -16.23 -9.57
CA VAL A 120 -17.27 -15.13 -8.97
C VAL A 120 -16.84 -13.82 -9.60
N GLN A 121 -17.78 -12.88 -9.71
CA GLN A 121 -17.56 -11.60 -10.36
C GLN A 121 -18.33 -10.50 -9.65
N VAL A 122 -17.74 -9.30 -9.60
CA VAL A 122 -18.45 -8.05 -9.35
C VAL A 122 -18.14 -7.08 -10.49
N THR A 123 -19.18 -6.49 -11.06
CA THR A 123 -19.08 -5.40 -12.04
C THR A 123 -19.92 -4.23 -11.57
N GLY A 124 -19.57 -3.00 -11.96
CA GLY A 124 -20.39 -1.87 -11.59
C GLY A 124 -19.77 -0.52 -11.91
N ARG A 125 -20.38 0.52 -11.34
CA ARG A 125 -19.96 1.90 -11.49
C ARG A 125 -19.20 2.37 -10.26
N MET A 126 -18.21 3.21 -10.49
CA MET A 126 -17.43 3.88 -9.45
C MET A 126 -17.50 5.41 -9.59
N ASP A 127 -16.96 6.11 -8.61
CA ASP A 127 -16.73 7.55 -8.63
C ASP A 127 -15.24 7.81 -8.49
N ARG A 128 -14.59 7.98 -9.65
CA ARG A 128 -13.15 8.19 -9.77
C ARG A 128 -12.62 9.30 -8.86
N THR A 129 -13.44 10.33 -8.62
CA THR A 129 -13.06 11.51 -7.81
C THR A 129 -12.78 11.15 -6.36
N LYS A 130 -13.38 10.07 -5.84
CA LYS A 130 -13.18 9.64 -4.45
C LYS A 130 -11.80 9.04 -4.21
N TYR A 131 -11.08 8.67 -5.28
CA TYR A 131 -9.70 8.21 -5.21
C TYR A 131 -8.74 9.05 -6.08
N GLY A 132 -9.19 10.21 -6.55
CA GLY A 132 -8.37 11.14 -7.34
C GLY A 132 -8.01 10.64 -8.74
N LEU A 133 -8.65 9.57 -9.21
CA LEU A 133 -8.33 8.97 -10.50
C LEU A 133 -8.72 9.95 -11.63
N SER A 134 -7.81 10.13 -12.58
CA SER A 134 -7.98 11.05 -13.70
C SER A 134 -9.11 10.60 -14.61
N ARG A 135 -9.86 11.54 -15.21
CA ARG A 135 -10.83 11.21 -16.27
C ARG A 135 -10.16 10.83 -17.60
N HIS A 136 -8.88 11.14 -17.73
CA HIS A 136 -8.05 10.88 -18.91
C HIS A 136 -7.25 9.59 -18.77
N ASP A 137 -7.33 8.92 -17.61
CA ASP A 137 -6.79 7.59 -17.43
C ASP A 137 -7.75 6.60 -18.07
N GLU A 138 -7.29 5.95 -19.14
CA GLU A 138 -8.04 4.95 -19.92
C GLU A 138 -8.22 3.65 -19.14
N GLY A 139 -7.51 3.50 -18.02
CA GLY A 139 -7.59 2.33 -17.16
C GLY A 139 -6.44 1.36 -17.37
N GLY A 140 -6.69 0.11 -17.01
CA GLY A 140 -5.69 -0.94 -17.08
C GLY A 140 -6.17 -2.21 -16.40
N GLN A 141 -5.31 -3.23 -16.39
CA GLN A 141 -5.64 -4.53 -15.89
C GLN A 141 -4.66 -4.96 -14.80
N TYR A 142 -5.22 -5.41 -13.68
CA TYR A 142 -4.48 -6.12 -12.65
C TYR A 142 -4.80 -7.61 -12.71
N ASP A 143 -3.76 -8.43 -12.64
CA ASP A 143 -3.82 -9.89 -12.75
C ASP A 143 -2.70 -10.55 -11.91
N PRO A 144 -2.61 -11.89 -11.83
CA PRO A 144 -1.59 -12.59 -11.04
C PRO A 144 -0.12 -12.25 -11.40
N GLN A 145 0.14 -11.73 -12.59
CA GLN A 145 1.46 -11.28 -13.02
C GLN A 145 1.77 -9.87 -12.50
N ALA A 146 0.77 -8.99 -12.49
CA ALA A 146 0.91 -7.60 -12.09
C ALA A 146 -0.27 -7.14 -11.20
N PRO A 147 -0.06 -6.95 -9.88
CA PRO A 147 1.22 -6.89 -9.19
C PRO A 147 1.76 -8.28 -8.81
N ARG A 148 3.09 -8.46 -8.80
CA ARG A 148 3.69 -9.75 -8.40
C ARG A 148 3.19 -10.20 -7.02
N TRP A 149 2.84 -11.48 -6.95
CA TRP A 149 2.26 -12.14 -5.77
C TRP A 149 0.82 -11.72 -5.44
N SER A 150 0.12 -11.09 -6.39
CA SER A 150 -1.30 -10.86 -6.28
C SER A 150 -2.08 -12.17 -6.37
N LYS A 151 -3.18 -12.26 -5.64
CA LYS A 151 -4.07 -13.42 -5.69
C LYS A 151 -5.50 -13.06 -5.32
N CYS A 152 -6.43 -13.89 -5.77
CA CYS A 152 -7.80 -13.86 -5.27
C CYS A 152 -8.07 -15.05 -4.35
N THR A 153 -8.58 -14.78 -3.17
CA THR A 153 -8.81 -15.80 -2.15
C THR A 153 -9.81 -16.85 -2.63
N GLY A 154 -9.37 -18.12 -2.64
CA GLY A 154 -10.16 -19.27 -3.07
C GLY A 154 -10.15 -19.56 -4.58
N TYR A 155 -9.33 -18.82 -5.36
CA TYR A 155 -9.26 -18.95 -6.82
C TYR A 155 -7.81 -18.93 -7.32
N ASN A 156 -7.57 -19.57 -8.46
CA ASN A 156 -6.24 -19.69 -9.05
C ASN A 156 -5.90 -18.51 -9.96
N TYR A 157 -6.93 -17.88 -10.53
CA TYR A 157 -6.80 -16.77 -11.47
C TYR A 157 -7.73 -15.65 -11.06
N PHE A 158 -7.37 -14.43 -11.43
CA PHE A 158 -8.28 -13.31 -11.35
C PHE A 158 -7.97 -12.32 -12.47
N VAL A 159 -8.94 -11.46 -12.73
CA VAL A 159 -8.77 -10.30 -13.59
C VAL A 159 -9.52 -9.15 -12.94
N SER A 160 -8.87 -7.99 -12.83
CA SER A 160 -9.43 -6.79 -12.21
C SER A 160 -9.12 -5.59 -13.10
N LEU A 161 -10.13 -4.99 -13.71
CA LEU A 161 -9.96 -3.79 -14.53
C LEU A 161 -10.66 -2.62 -13.86
N VAL A 162 -10.03 -1.46 -14.00
CA VAL A 162 -10.53 -0.18 -13.51
C VAL A 162 -10.42 0.78 -14.69
N GLU A 163 -11.54 1.39 -15.09
CA GLU A 163 -11.65 2.30 -16.22
C GLU A 163 -12.13 3.67 -15.72
N PRO A 164 -11.20 4.53 -15.28
CA PRO A 164 -11.52 5.83 -14.74
C PRO A 164 -12.30 6.70 -15.71
N ASN A 165 -11.92 6.76 -16.99
CA ASN A 165 -12.62 7.49 -18.06
C ASN A 165 -14.15 7.25 -18.04
N ASP A 166 -14.58 6.00 -17.96
CA ASP A 166 -15.98 5.58 -18.02
C ASP A 166 -16.68 5.44 -16.65
N ASN A 167 -15.92 5.62 -15.56
CA ASN A 167 -16.38 5.40 -14.18
C ASN A 167 -16.90 3.97 -13.97
N ILE A 168 -16.21 2.97 -14.54
CA ILE A 168 -16.56 1.56 -14.36
C ILE A 168 -15.40 0.73 -13.84
N TYR A 169 -15.75 -0.38 -13.20
CA TYR A 169 -14.78 -1.35 -12.73
C TYR A 169 -15.36 -2.75 -12.86
N CYS A 170 -14.47 -3.73 -12.87
CA CYS A 170 -14.84 -5.12 -12.87
C CYS A 170 -13.76 -5.98 -12.23
N ILE A 171 -14.19 -6.98 -11.48
CA ILE A 171 -13.30 -7.99 -10.93
C ILE A 171 -13.95 -9.36 -11.08
N ARG A 172 -13.17 -10.34 -11.51
CA ARG A 172 -13.58 -11.74 -11.54
C ARG A 172 -12.46 -12.62 -11.00
N CYS A 173 -12.83 -13.58 -10.16
CA CYS A 173 -11.94 -14.62 -9.67
C CYS A 173 -12.39 -15.97 -10.23
N CYS A 174 -11.44 -16.72 -10.80
CA CYS A 174 -11.72 -17.92 -11.58
C CYS A 174 -10.91 -19.13 -11.12
N ARG A 175 -11.52 -20.31 -11.21
CA ARG A 175 -10.80 -21.58 -11.08
C ARG A 175 -10.01 -21.91 -12.35
N ASN A 176 -10.57 -21.60 -13.51
CA ASN A 176 -9.94 -21.88 -14.81
C ASN A 176 -9.39 -20.59 -15.43
N LYS A 177 -8.24 -20.70 -16.11
CA LYS A 177 -7.59 -19.59 -16.80
C LYS A 177 -8.47 -18.97 -17.89
N TYR A 178 -9.23 -19.78 -18.62
CA TYR A 178 -10.09 -19.34 -19.72
C TYR A 178 -11.22 -18.38 -19.28
N ASP A 179 -11.64 -18.45 -18.02
CA ASP A 179 -12.71 -17.58 -17.48
C ASP A 179 -12.19 -16.19 -17.07
N CYS A 180 -10.87 -16.05 -16.90
CA CYS A 180 -10.16 -14.84 -16.51
C CYS A 180 -9.07 -14.52 -17.56
N PRO A 181 -9.46 -13.99 -18.74
CA PRO A 181 -8.51 -13.71 -19.81
C PRO A 181 -7.62 -12.51 -19.45
N VAL A 182 -6.30 -12.75 -19.46
CA VAL A 182 -5.27 -11.74 -19.12
C VAL A 182 -4.61 -11.06 -20.33
N ASN A 183 -5.01 -11.46 -21.55
CA ASN A 183 -4.38 -11.01 -22.80
C ASN A 183 -5.22 -9.99 -23.57
N LYS A 184 -6.13 -9.28 -22.88
CA LYS A 184 -7.16 -8.41 -23.48
C LYS A 184 -7.34 -7.10 -22.71
N SER A 185 -6.28 -6.62 -22.07
CA SER A 185 -6.31 -5.50 -21.13
C SER A 185 -6.85 -4.19 -21.73
N GLU A 186 -6.59 -3.96 -23.01
CA GLU A 186 -7.04 -2.76 -23.75
C GLU A 186 -8.52 -2.78 -24.14
N LEU A 187 -9.21 -3.93 -24.03
CA LEU A 187 -10.62 -4.03 -24.44
C LEU A 187 -11.61 -3.55 -23.38
N GLY A 188 -11.15 -3.40 -22.14
CA GLY A 188 -11.98 -2.99 -21.01
C GLY A 188 -12.97 -4.04 -20.51
N CYS A 189 -13.62 -3.69 -19.41
CA CYS A 189 -14.44 -4.52 -18.54
C CYS A 189 -15.58 -5.21 -19.29
N ARG A 190 -16.28 -4.44 -20.13
CA ARG A 190 -17.42 -4.93 -20.92
C ARG A 190 -17.03 -6.04 -21.90
N ARG A 191 -15.82 -5.99 -22.46
CA ARG A 191 -15.33 -6.96 -23.44
C ARG A 191 -14.59 -8.13 -22.80
N VAL A 192 -13.83 -7.87 -21.72
CA VAL A 192 -13.01 -8.90 -21.06
C VAL A 192 -13.88 -9.87 -20.27
N ILE A 193 -14.82 -9.38 -19.46
CA ILE A 193 -15.68 -10.23 -18.64
C ILE A 193 -17.18 -10.00 -18.82
N GLY A 194 -17.60 -8.93 -19.50
CA GLY A 194 -19.02 -8.59 -19.63
C GLY A 194 -19.63 -8.23 -18.28
N GLY A 195 -20.94 -8.42 -18.12
CA GLY A 195 -21.66 -8.16 -16.86
C GLY A 195 -22.49 -6.87 -16.88
N ASN A 196 -22.99 -6.49 -15.70
CA ASN A 196 -23.85 -5.32 -15.53
C ASN A 196 -23.06 -4.12 -14.98
N TYR A 197 -23.22 -2.97 -15.63
CA TYR A 197 -22.55 -1.69 -15.32
C TYR A 197 -23.54 -0.52 -15.20
N SER A 198 -24.83 -0.82 -15.01
CA SER A 198 -25.86 0.17 -14.64
C SER A 198 -25.64 0.65 -13.21
#